data_AF-A0A815HAX2-F1
#
_entry.id   AF-A0A815HAX2-F1
#
_cell.length_a   1.000
_cell.length_b   1.000
_cell.length_c   1.000
_cell.angle_alpha   90.00
_cell.angle_beta   90.00
_cell.angle_gamma   90.00
#
_symmetry.space_group_name_H-M   'P 1'
#
loop_
_entity.id
_entity.type
_entity.pdbx_description
1 polymer ?
#
loop_
_entity_poly.entity_id
_entity_poly.type
_entity_poly.pdbx_seq_one_letter_code
_entity_poly.pdbx_strand_id
1 'polypeptide(L)'
;MYLINLFSNLAWYNIGYIDWEPWLAQIFTRILNRFSLPVGKKPASRDDCLYMMPDVAQWLVAMIGNGGSCLQYLRDLFTATKTFYHPSNTGEFQQYLIEFILKLVEPFVERVRLERKIRPHWTFVPHESHRLTEQDITDFVNCIKDYAFMSIFNEDYIEDAAKACQYLSILRPELIVPPIMKKLFLSIDNITEPGRFTLIMKCLPGIICQIVRQTSNYSEGQTYVLTLMMSILPCIDSNDFEKIAVTLEVLDAILKLVPCIDCSSAIHTRNDLTEIEKRVCLSTTQFEDFITDFLNRIFQMISIRSAEMFDDAVANDVFNEDDKFIQIIHQKIIKFLTGSLFSSKVRKFVAGLVRVIIKVNPIEILKYLLPQTCEHIENIMNNSQTAILMDHKGDIELTWHLVLFSELVRARGDTLLIYKQMIMSVFHQCIRIVHKDSYEAIAKAAKHLLKSLSDLYSIDDQLSLENMDESFVDCLPIRAWGQHVDFDQLQVQYHFPTVDEIDFACEFVNTFIYAELQLLNEKCLNLSKEERLRSLTLIHYIAVGCLRM
;
A
#
# COMPACT_ATOMS: atom_id res chain seq x y z
N MET A 1 -19.50 27.32 22.23
CA MET A 1 -19.21 26.76 20.90
C MET A 1 -18.76 27.85 19.93
N TYR A 2 -19.64 28.74 19.45
CA TYR A 2 -19.30 29.82 18.51
C TYR A 2 -18.09 30.70 18.90
N LEU A 3 -17.91 30.97 20.20
CA LEU A 3 -16.82 31.83 20.67
C LEU A 3 -15.43 31.17 20.55
N ILE A 4 -15.32 29.86 20.75
CA ILE A 4 -14.03 29.13 20.65
C ILE A 4 -13.61 29.06 19.18
N ASN A 5 -14.55 28.71 18.30
CA ASN A 5 -14.32 28.72 16.86
C ASN A 5 -13.90 30.12 16.36
N LEU A 6 -14.57 31.17 16.84
CA LEU A 6 -14.21 32.55 16.52
C LEU A 6 -12.79 32.90 16.97
N PHE A 7 -12.42 32.59 18.22
CA PHE A 7 -11.07 32.88 18.72
C PHE A 7 -9.99 32.03 18.06
N SER A 8 -10.29 30.78 17.73
CA SER A 8 -9.41 29.90 16.99
C SER A 8 -9.08 30.44 15.60
N ASN A 9 -10.10 30.83 14.85
CA ASN A 9 -9.92 31.46 13.53
C ASN A 9 -9.22 32.81 13.65
N LEU A 10 -9.62 33.64 14.63
CA LEU A 10 -8.98 34.93 14.87
C LEU A 10 -7.48 34.76 15.15
N ALA A 11 -7.09 33.82 16.00
CA ALA A 11 -5.69 33.55 16.30
C ALA A 11 -4.93 33.02 15.08
N TRP A 12 -5.51 32.06 14.35
CA TRP A 12 -4.86 31.43 13.19
C TRP A 12 -4.55 32.41 12.06
N TYR A 13 -5.49 33.29 11.71
CA TYR A 13 -5.31 34.27 10.63
C TYR A 13 -4.57 35.54 11.08
N ASN A 14 -4.22 35.67 12.36
CA ASN A 14 -3.55 36.86 12.92
C ASN A 14 -2.38 36.49 13.84
N ILE A 15 -1.63 35.43 13.49
CA ILE A 15 -0.44 35.00 14.23
C ILE A 15 0.56 36.16 14.32
N GLY A 16 0.93 36.53 15.54
CA GLY A 16 1.85 37.64 15.84
C GLY A 16 1.21 39.02 16.00
N TYR A 17 -0.11 39.17 15.81
CA TYR A 17 -0.80 40.45 15.97
C TYR A 17 -1.52 40.59 17.32
N ILE A 18 -1.85 39.48 17.97
CA ILE A 18 -2.58 39.46 19.25
C ILE A 18 -1.68 38.85 20.32
N ASP A 19 -1.49 39.59 21.42
CA ASP A 19 -0.82 39.09 22.61
C ASP A 19 -1.80 38.26 23.46
N TRP A 20 -1.59 36.93 23.44
CA TRP A 20 -2.40 35.98 24.20
C TRP A 20 -1.83 35.66 25.59
N GLU A 21 -0.61 36.12 25.90
CA GLU A 21 0.12 35.78 27.12
C GLU A 21 -0.70 36.01 28.40
N PRO A 22 -1.44 37.13 28.58
CA PRO A 22 -2.24 37.37 29.79
C PRO A 22 -3.38 36.37 30.00
N TRP A 23 -3.79 35.68 28.94
CA TRP A 23 -4.98 34.82 28.92
C TRP A 23 -4.64 33.32 28.99
N LEU A 24 -3.38 32.93 28.77
CA LEU A 24 -2.94 31.53 28.69
C LEU A 24 -3.37 30.72 29.92
N ALA A 25 -3.12 31.23 31.13
CA ALA A 25 -3.49 30.53 32.36
C ALA A 25 -5.00 30.19 32.43
N GLN A 26 -5.87 31.11 32.00
CA GLN A 26 -7.32 30.89 31.98
C GLN A 26 -7.72 29.91 30.88
N ILE A 27 -7.11 30.02 29.70
CA ILE A 27 -7.37 29.15 28.55
C ILE A 27 -7.02 27.70 28.90
N PHE A 28 -5.79 27.45 29.35
CA PHE A 28 -5.32 26.10 29.71
C PHE A 28 -6.09 25.49 30.88
N THR A 29 -6.43 26.28 31.90
CA THR A 29 -7.27 25.81 33.02
C THR A 29 -8.66 25.38 32.54
N ARG A 30 -9.27 26.14 31.61
CA ARG A 30 -10.57 25.79 31.04
C ARG A 30 -10.48 24.53 30.18
N ILE A 31 -9.41 24.37 29.40
CA ILE A 31 -9.17 23.15 28.60
C ILE A 31 -9.03 21.93 29.52
N LEU A 32 -8.21 22.02 30.57
CA LEU A 32 -8.02 20.92 31.52
C LEU A 32 -9.34 20.49 32.18
N ASN A 33 -10.14 21.47 32.62
CA ASN A 33 -11.45 21.19 33.22
C ASN A 33 -12.44 20.56 32.23
N ARG A 34 -12.28 20.81 30.93
CA ARG A 34 -13.15 20.27 29.87
C ARG A 34 -12.85 18.82 29.52
N PHE A 35 -11.64 18.32 29.77
CA PHE A 35 -11.39 16.88 29.63
C PHE A 35 -12.22 16.03 30.61
N SER A 36 -12.85 16.64 31.62
CA SER A 36 -13.76 15.97 32.57
C SER A 36 -13.14 14.72 33.22
N LEU A 37 -11.83 14.79 33.48
CA LEU A 37 -11.06 13.65 33.97
C LEU A 37 -11.52 13.25 35.38
N PRO A 38 -11.60 11.94 35.69
CA PRO A 38 -11.99 11.48 37.01
C PRO A 38 -10.87 11.80 38.01
N VAL A 39 -11.10 12.80 38.86
CA VAL A 39 -10.18 13.17 39.95
C VAL A 39 -10.87 12.90 41.29
N GLY A 40 -10.34 11.95 42.05
CA GLY A 40 -10.90 11.53 43.35
C GLY A 40 -12.17 10.70 43.20
N LYS A 41 -13.21 10.99 43.99
CA LYS A 41 -14.49 10.24 44.00
C LYS A 41 -15.55 10.77 43.01
N LYS A 42 -15.22 11.77 42.19
CA LYS A 42 -16.17 12.33 41.22
C LYS A 42 -16.12 11.52 39.92
N PRO A 43 -17.25 11.00 39.41
CA PRO A 43 -17.30 10.34 38.12
C PRO A 43 -16.99 11.35 37.01
N ALA A 44 -16.43 10.85 35.90
CA ALA A 44 -16.26 11.65 34.68
C ALA A 44 -17.64 12.12 34.18
N SER A 45 -17.75 13.41 33.85
CA SER A 45 -18.97 13.98 33.28
C SER A 45 -18.98 13.78 31.77
N ARG A 46 -20.08 13.28 31.21
CA ARG A 46 -20.34 13.25 29.76
C ARG A 46 -20.69 14.65 29.28
N ASP A 47 -19.68 15.44 28.95
CA ASP A 47 -19.83 16.63 28.10
C ASP A 47 -19.32 16.27 26.70
N ASP A 48 -20.07 16.60 25.65
CA ASP A 48 -19.71 16.44 24.22
C ASP A 48 -18.50 17.34 23.86
N CYS A 49 -17.32 17.00 24.36
CA CYS A 49 -16.09 17.79 24.20
C CYS A 49 -15.38 17.55 22.84
N LEU A 50 -15.65 16.42 22.16
CA LEU A 50 -15.01 16.03 20.90
C LEU A 50 -15.09 17.13 19.83
N TYR A 51 -16.30 17.66 19.61
CA TYR A 51 -16.56 18.61 18.54
C TYR A 51 -15.77 19.93 18.65
N MET A 52 -15.27 20.28 19.84
CA MET A 52 -14.51 21.51 20.04
C MET A 52 -12.99 21.30 20.02
N MET A 53 -12.50 20.06 20.07
CA MET A 53 -11.07 19.76 20.12
C MET A 53 -10.29 20.30 18.93
N PRO A 54 -10.80 20.23 17.67
CA PRO A 54 -10.09 20.81 16.53
C PRO A 54 -9.89 22.33 16.66
N ASP A 55 -10.94 23.06 17.04
CA ASP A 55 -10.88 24.51 17.20
C ASP A 55 -9.93 24.90 18.34
N VAL A 56 -10.01 24.21 19.48
CA VAL A 56 -9.12 24.46 20.62
C VAL A 56 -7.67 24.19 20.23
N ALA A 57 -7.40 23.08 19.55
CA ALA A 57 -6.06 22.71 19.17
C ALA A 57 -5.43 23.67 18.15
N GLN A 58 -6.20 24.10 17.14
CA GLN A 58 -5.78 25.15 16.20
C GLN A 58 -5.49 26.47 16.94
N TRP A 59 -6.31 26.83 17.94
CA TRP A 59 -6.09 28.04 18.74
C TRP A 59 -4.77 27.95 19.53
N LEU A 60 -4.52 26.82 20.20
CA LEU A 60 -3.28 26.58 20.93
C LEU A 60 -2.07 26.65 19.99
N VAL A 61 -2.14 26.00 18.83
CA VAL A 61 -1.06 26.01 17.84
C VAL A 61 -0.78 27.42 17.33
N ALA A 62 -1.80 28.25 17.09
CA ALA A 62 -1.61 29.63 16.65
C ALA A 62 -0.89 30.51 17.70
N MET A 63 -0.98 30.16 18.99
CA MET A 63 -0.33 30.88 20.09
C MET A 63 1.13 30.45 20.33
N ILE A 64 1.63 29.39 19.68
CA ILE A 64 3.01 28.91 19.84
C ILE A 64 4.00 29.79 19.05
N GLY A 65 5.19 30.01 19.61
CA GLY A 65 6.29 30.77 18.99
C GLY A 65 6.59 32.08 19.70
N ASN A 66 7.54 32.85 19.15
CA ASN A 66 7.95 34.17 19.67
C ASN A 66 8.47 34.16 21.13
N GLY A 67 9.03 33.05 21.60
CA GLY A 67 9.52 32.93 22.98
C GLY A 67 8.43 33.04 24.07
N GLY A 68 7.15 32.92 23.70
CA GLY A 68 6.02 32.98 24.64
C GLY A 68 5.91 31.72 25.52
N SER A 69 5.16 31.81 26.62
CA SER A 69 5.05 30.70 27.60
C SER A 69 4.06 29.59 27.18
N CYS A 70 3.41 29.70 26.03
CA CYS A 70 2.38 28.76 25.57
C CYS A 70 2.87 27.30 25.54
N LEU A 71 4.11 27.04 25.09
CA LEU A 71 4.69 25.68 25.11
C LEU A 71 4.91 25.15 26.53
N GLN A 72 5.24 26.02 27.49
CA GLN A 72 5.39 25.63 28.88
C GLN A 72 4.03 25.25 29.49
N TYR A 73 2.98 26.05 29.24
CA TYR A 73 1.62 25.69 29.68
C TYR A 73 1.12 24.39 29.03
N LEU A 74 1.46 24.15 27.77
CA LEU A 74 1.15 22.89 27.08
C LEU A 74 1.85 21.70 27.75
N ARG A 75 3.13 21.86 28.10
CA ARG A 75 3.91 20.85 28.83
C ARG A 75 3.30 20.55 30.18
N ASP A 76 2.86 21.57 30.91
CA ASP A 76 2.21 21.40 32.22
C ASP A 76 0.86 20.68 32.08
N LEU A 77 0.09 20.97 31.04
CA LEU A 77 -1.17 20.27 30.72
C LEU A 77 -0.95 18.78 30.46
N PHE A 78 0.01 18.42 29.61
CA PHE A 78 0.34 17.03 29.33
C PHE A 78 0.89 16.31 30.57
N THR A 79 1.71 16.99 31.37
CA THR A 79 2.23 16.44 32.62
C THR A 79 1.10 16.15 33.61
N ALA A 80 0.13 17.06 33.75
CA ALA A 80 -1.04 16.88 34.61
C ALA A 80 -1.96 15.73 34.15
N THR A 81 -1.97 15.43 32.85
CA THR A 81 -2.83 14.39 32.26
C THR A 81 -2.10 13.07 31.98
N LYS A 82 -0.81 12.98 32.32
CA LYS A 82 0.08 11.86 31.99
C LYS A 82 -0.45 10.48 32.33
N THR A 83 -1.01 10.32 33.54
CA THR A 83 -1.48 9.01 34.02
C THR A 83 -2.62 8.47 33.15
N PHE A 84 -3.44 9.33 32.57
CA PHE A 84 -4.61 8.93 31.77
C PHE A 84 -4.23 8.39 30.39
N TYR A 85 -3.02 8.65 29.89
CA TYR A 85 -2.52 8.09 28.63
C TYR A 85 -1.97 6.67 28.77
N HIS A 86 -1.77 6.18 30.01
CA HIS A 86 -1.20 4.84 30.21
C HIS A 86 -2.20 3.77 29.77
N PRO A 87 -1.78 2.74 29.02
CA PRO A 87 -2.71 1.73 28.48
C PRO A 87 -3.47 0.92 29.53
N SER A 88 -2.97 0.84 30.77
CA SER A 88 -3.70 0.23 31.89
C SER A 88 -4.86 1.07 32.45
N ASN A 89 -4.96 2.34 32.08
CA ASN A 89 -5.98 3.26 32.59
C ASN A 89 -7.08 3.47 31.55
N THR A 90 -7.86 2.42 31.31
CA THR A 90 -8.92 2.43 30.30
C THR A 90 -10.14 3.23 30.75
N GLY A 91 -10.72 3.99 29.83
CA GLY A 91 -11.95 4.74 30.06
C GLY A 91 -12.32 5.64 28.89
N GLU A 92 -13.57 6.12 28.87
CA GLU A 92 -14.08 7.00 27.81
C GLU A 92 -13.22 8.27 27.61
N PHE A 93 -12.45 8.68 28.63
CA PHE A 93 -11.55 9.84 28.54
C PHE A 93 -10.34 9.63 27.62
N GLN A 94 -9.92 8.38 27.37
CA GLN A 94 -8.75 8.10 26.53
C GLN A 94 -8.99 8.53 25.08
N GLN A 95 -10.21 8.36 24.58
CA GLN A 95 -10.61 8.84 23.25
C GLN A 95 -10.31 10.35 23.10
N TYR A 96 -10.80 11.16 24.04
CA TYR A 96 -10.66 12.62 23.99
C TYR A 96 -9.18 13.05 24.07
N LEU A 97 -8.39 12.36 24.88
CA LEU A 97 -6.98 12.68 25.08
C LEU A 97 -6.12 12.32 23.86
N ILE A 98 -6.35 11.15 23.27
CA ILE A 98 -5.62 10.69 22.08
C ILE A 98 -6.03 11.51 20.85
N GLU A 99 -7.32 11.79 20.68
CA GLU A 99 -7.79 12.68 19.62
C GLU A 99 -7.20 14.09 19.81
N PHE A 100 -7.14 14.61 21.04
CA PHE A 100 -6.53 15.92 21.29
C PHE A 100 -5.06 15.98 20.87
N ILE A 101 -4.27 14.90 21.08
CA ILE A 101 -2.91 14.80 20.54
C ILE A 101 -2.95 14.96 19.02
N LEU A 102 -3.74 14.14 18.31
CA LEU A 102 -3.81 14.18 16.86
C LEU A 102 -4.23 15.57 16.35
N LYS A 103 -5.28 16.15 16.93
CA LYS A 103 -5.81 17.47 16.57
C LYS A 103 -4.88 18.61 16.90
N LEU A 104 -3.89 18.41 17.77
CA LEU A 104 -2.84 19.39 18.04
C LEU A 104 -1.70 19.29 17.03
N VAL A 105 -1.28 18.08 16.65
CA VAL A 105 -0.17 17.89 15.73
C VAL A 105 -0.56 18.22 14.28
N GLU A 106 -1.79 17.89 13.84
CA GLU A 106 -2.32 18.20 12.50
C GLU A 106 -2.14 19.69 12.09
N PRO A 107 -2.71 20.67 12.83
CA PRO A 107 -2.54 22.09 12.51
C PRO A 107 -1.11 22.57 12.74
N PHE A 108 -0.33 21.95 13.63
CA PHE A 108 1.08 22.33 13.82
C PHE A 108 1.92 21.99 12.58
N VAL A 109 1.75 20.79 12.01
CA VAL A 109 2.38 20.40 10.74
C VAL A 109 1.95 21.33 9.61
N GLU A 110 0.66 21.66 9.53
CA GLU A 110 0.16 22.60 8.52
C GLU A 110 0.76 23.99 8.69
N ARG A 111 0.90 24.49 9.92
CA ARG A 111 1.56 25.77 10.20
C ARG A 111 3.02 25.76 9.76
N VAL A 112 3.78 24.72 10.11
CA VAL A 112 5.17 24.56 9.66
C VAL A 112 5.22 24.52 8.14
N ARG A 113 4.35 23.75 7.48
CA ARG A 113 4.26 23.69 6.02
C ARG A 113 4.00 25.06 5.40
N LEU A 114 3.05 25.83 5.93
CA LEU A 114 2.70 27.17 5.45
C LEU A 114 3.86 28.17 5.64
N GLU A 115 4.50 28.17 6.81
CA GLU A 115 5.61 29.09 7.11
C GLU A 115 6.90 28.76 6.37
N ARG A 116 7.08 27.50 5.93
CA ARG A 116 8.24 27.02 5.16
C ARG A 116 7.99 26.92 3.66
N LYS A 117 6.77 27.21 3.18
CA LYS A 117 6.46 27.20 1.74
C LYS A 117 7.28 28.26 1.01
N ILE A 118 7.94 27.83 -0.06
CA ILE A 118 8.76 28.68 -0.93
C ILE A 118 7.91 29.29 -2.05
N ARG A 119 6.89 28.57 -2.55
CA ARG A 119 6.03 29.05 -3.65
C ARG A 119 5.04 30.11 -3.14
N PRO A 120 4.91 31.26 -3.83
CA PRO A 120 3.97 32.31 -3.44
C PRO A 120 2.55 31.78 -3.46
N HIS A 121 1.77 32.09 -2.42
CA HIS A 121 0.38 31.71 -2.30
C HIS A 121 -0.43 32.88 -1.75
N TRP A 122 -1.73 32.91 -2.05
CA TRP A 122 -2.62 34.00 -1.64
C TRP A 122 -3.01 33.93 -0.15
N THR A 123 -2.72 32.82 0.53
CA THR A 123 -3.05 32.65 1.95
C THR A 123 -2.14 33.48 2.85
N PHE A 124 -2.67 33.84 4.01
CA PHE A 124 -1.91 34.47 5.07
C PHE A 124 -0.68 33.62 5.48
N VAL A 125 0.48 34.27 5.58
CA VAL A 125 1.72 33.71 6.12
C VAL A 125 2.17 34.61 7.27
N PRO A 126 2.47 34.06 8.46
CA PRO A 126 2.98 34.85 9.58
C PRO A 126 4.23 35.66 9.22
N HIS A 127 4.34 36.85 9.81
CA HIS A 127 5.53 37.69 9.71
C HIS A 127 6.77 36.92 10.21
N GLU A 128 7.94 37.15 9.61
CA GLU A 128 9.16 36.37 9.88
C GLU A 128 9.52 36.30 11.37
N SER A 129 9.32 37.39 12.11
CA SER A 129 9.55 37.47 13.56
C SER A 129 8.66 36.55 14.40
N HIS A 130 7.54 36.06 13.85
CA HIS A 130 6.55 35.23 14.53
C HIS A 130 6.45 33.82 13.93
N ARG A 131 7.33 33.48 12.99
CA ARG A 131 7.45 32.12 12.48
C ARG A 131 8.07 31.21 13.54
N LEU A 132 7.68 29.95 13.51
CA LEU A 132 8.24 28.89 14.34
C LEU A 132 9.73 28.74 14.03
N THR A 133 10.53 28.70 15.09
CA THR A 133 11.95 28.34 15.00
C THR A 133 12.12 26.83 14.99
N GLU A 134 13.29 26.35 14.58
CA GLU A 134 13.61 24.92 14.69
C GLU A 134 13.59 24.44 16.15
N GLN A 135 13.91 25.31 17.11
CA GLN A 135 13.82 24.98 18.53
C GLN A 135 12.36 24.83 18.99
N ASP A 136 11.45 25.72 18.55
CA ASP A 136 10.02 25.62 18.88
C ASP A 136 9.42 24.29 18.39
N ILE A 137 9.79 23.86 17.19
CA ILE A 137 9.35 22.57 16.62
C ILE A 137 9.88 21.41 17.46
N THR A 138 11.16 21.43 17.84
CA THR A 138 11.77 20.41 18.69
C THR A 138 11.11 20.34 20.07
N ASP A 139 10.84 21.49 20.69
CA ASP A 139 10.23 21.58 22.01
C ASP A 139 8.76 21.12 22.00
N PHE A 140 8.02 21.44 20.93
CA PHE A 140 6.68 20.93 20.70
C PHE A 140 6.66 19.40 20.58
N VAL A 141 7.56 18.81 19.77
CA VAL A 141 7.64 17.34 19.64
C VAL A 141 7.99 16.69 20.97
N ASN A 142 8.97 17.24 21.70
CA ASN A 142 9.36 16.73 23.02
C ASN A 142 8.23 16.82 24.05
N CYS A 143 7.33 17.80 23.93
CA CYS A 143 6.17 17.95 24.79
C CYS A 143 5.16 16.80 24.62
N ILE A 144 5.06 16.21 23.42
CA ILE A 144 3.94 15.32 23.05
C ILE A 144 4.39 13.87 22.87
N LYS A 145 5.61 13.62 22.38
CA LYS A 145 6.04 12.30 21.89
C LYS A 145 5.83 11.15 22.87
N ASP A 146 6.10 11.36 24.16
CA ASP A 146 5.98 10.31 25.17
C ASP A 146 4.52 9.87 25.37
N TYR A 147 3.57 10.80 25.25
CA TYR A 147 2.13 10.54 25.36
C TYR A 147 1.61 9.84 24.11
N ALA A 148 2.07 10.25 22.92
CA ALA A 148 1.79 9.54 21.68
C ALA A 148 2.31 8.09 21.74
N PHE A 149 3.53 7.90 22.24
CA PHE A 149 4.17 6.60 22.44
C PHE A 149 3.45 5.68 23.45
N MET A 150 2.85 6.25 24.50
CA MET A 150 1.99 5.49 25.42
C MET A 150 0.68 5.11 24.73
N SER A 151 0.16 6.00 23.88
CA SER A 151 -1.12 5.84 23.19
C SER A 151 -1.13 4.75 22.13
N ILE A 152 0.03 4.43 21.53
CA ILE A 152 0.19 3.28 20.60
C ILE A 152 -0.29 1.96 21.25
N PHE A 153 -0.20 1.84 22.57
CA PHE A 153 -0.58 0.61 23.26
C PHE A 153 -2.06 0.58 23.71
N ASN A 154 -2.87 1.55 23.29
CA ASN A 154 -4.32 1.53 23.45
C ASN A 154 -4.96 0.91 22.21
N GLU A 155 -5.47 -0.32 22.33
CA GLU A 155 -6.01 -1.09 21.20
C GLU A 155 -7.16 -0.37 20.48
N ASP A 156 -8.04 0.30 21.23
CA ASP A 156 -9.23 0.96 20.69
C ASP A 156 -8.94 2.24 19.88
N TYR A 157 -7.77 2.85 20.06
CA TYR A 157 -7.43 4.18 19.51
C TYR A 157 -6.07 4.21 18.80
N ILE A 158 -5.62 3.06 18.29
CA ILE A 158 -4.32 2.91 17.64
C ILE A 158 -4.20 3.77 16.38
N GLU A 159 -5.28 3.93 15.60
CA GLU A 159 -5.26 4.69 14.35
C GLU A 159 -4.87 6.16 14.58
N ASP A 160 -5.50 6.81 15.56
CA ASP A 160 -5.20 8.21 15.91
C ASP A 160 -3.78 8.35 16.50
N ALA A 161 -3.35 7.40 17.33
CA ALA A 161 -2.01 7.40 17.90
C ALA A 161 -0.93 7.20 16.82
N ALA A 162 -1.15 6.29 15.87
CA ALA A 162 -0.27 6.03 14.73
C ALA A 162 -0.17 7.27 13.83
N LYS A 163 -1.31 7.89 13.51
CA LYS A 163 -1.35 9.11 12.71
C LYS A 163 -0.67 10.29 13.41
N ALA A 164 -0.82 10.43 14.73
CA ALA A 164 -0.08 11.42 15.50
C ALA A 164 1.44 11.17 15.44
N CYS A 165 1.88 9.92 15.55
CA CYS A 165 3.31 9.57 15.41
C CYS A 165 3.84 9.85 14.00
N GLN A 166 3.04 9.61 12.95
CA GLN A 166 3.36 9.99 11.58
C GLN A 166 3.56 11.51 11.46
N TYR A 167 2.67 12.33 12.00
CA TYR A 167 2.85 13.77 11.93
C TYR A 167 4.06 14.26 12.74
N LEU A 168 4.30 13.69 13.93
CA LEU A 168 5.49 14.00 14.72
C LEU A 168 6.79 13.59 14.00
N SER A 169 6.78 12.46 13.28
CA SER A 169 7.95 12.01 12.53
C SER A 169 8.24 12.90 11.32
N ILE A 170 7.23 13.50 10.68
CA ILE A 170 7.42 14.53 9.63
C ILE A 170 8.15 15.76 10.20
N LEU A 171 7.91 16.12 11.46
CA LEU A 171 8.54 17.28 12.10
C LEU A 171 9.98 16.99 12.56
N ARG A 172 10.18 15.88 13.29
CA ARG A 172 11.46 15.49 13.91
C ARG A 172 11.62 13.96 13.89
N PRO A 173 12.02 13.38 12.75
CA PRO A 173 12.14 11.93 12.61
C PRO A 173 13.16 11.33 13.59
N GLU A 174 14.24 12.04 13.88
CA GLU A 174 15.31 11.64 14.80
C GLU A 174 14.84 11.43 16.25
N LEU A 175 13.71 12.03 16.64
CA LEU A 175 13.10 11.87 17.96
C LEU A 175 12.03 10.78 18.01
N ILE A 176 11.51 10.37 16.85
CA ILE A 176 10.33 9.49 16.75
C ILE A 176 10.70 8.09 16.24
N VAL A 177 11.48 8.02 15.17
CA VAL A 177 11.84 6.75 14.52
C VAL A 177 12.67 5.85 15.46
N PRO A 178 13.80 6.30 16.06
CA PRO A 178 14.63 5.39 16.86
C PRO A 178 13.91 4.76 18.08
N PRO A 179 13.09 5.51 18.85
CA PRO A 179 12.30 4.90 19.93
C PRO A 179 11.29 3.85 19.47
N ILE A 180 10.61 4.08 18.34
CA ILE A 180 9.65 3.11 17.78
C ILE A 180 10.40 1.87 17.30
N MET A 181 11.51 2.03 16.57
CA MET A 181 12.35 0.91 16.11
C MET A 181 12.89 0.09 17.28
N LYS A 182 13.37 0.75 18.33
CA LYS A 182 13.83 0.06 19.55
C LYS A 182 12.73 -0.76 20.19
N LYS A 183 11.52 -0.22 20.32
CA LYS A 183 10.37 -0.96 20.86
C LYS A 183 9.97 -2.13 19.97
N LEU A 184 10.02 -1.96 18.65
CA LEU A 184 9.73 -3.02 17.69
C LEU A 184 10.71 -4.19 17.84
N PHE A 185 12.02 -3.94 17.76
CA PHE A 185 13.01 -5.01 17.86
C PHE A 185 12.93 -5.75 19.22
N LEU A 186 12.66 -5.02 20.31
CA LEU A 186 12.40 -5.64 21.61
C LEU A 186 11.11 -6.47 21.64
N SER A 187 10.11 -6.14 20.83
CA SER A 187 8.83 -6.86 20.75
C SER A 187 8.90 -8.11 19.86
N ILE A 188 9.80 -8.15 18.87
CA ILE A 188 10.00 -9.33 18.00
C ILE A 188 10.49 -10.52 18.83
N ASP A 189 11.45 -10.30 19.71
CA ASP A 189 12.01 -11.34 20.59
C ASP A 189 11.07 -11.67 21.77
N ASN A 190 10.07 -10.82 22.04
CA ASN A 190 9.19 -10.96 23.19
C ASN A 190 7.99 -11.87 22.89
N ILE A 191 8.09 -13.13 23.30
CA ILE A 191 7.04 -14.13 23.14
C ILE A 191 5.86 -13.90 24.12
N THR A 192 6.04 -13.10 25.18
CA THR A 192 5.06 -12.99 26.28
C THR A 192 3.92 -12.00 26.03
N GLU A 193 4.14 -10.96 25.21
CA GLU A 193 3.15 -9.90 24.93
C GLU A 193 3.00 -9.67 23.41
N PRO A 194 2.48 -10.66 22.66
CA PRO A 194 2.44 -10.61 21.19
C PRO A 194 1.61 -9.43 20.65
N GLY A 195 0.60 -8.96 21.38
CA GLY A 195 -0.21 -7.80 20.96
C GLY A 195 0.58 -6.51 20.82
N ARG A 196 1.66 -6.33 21.60
CA ARG A 196 2.53 -5.13 21.49
C ARG A 196 3.23 -5.06 20.15
N PHE A 197 3.70 -6.20 19.62
CA PHE A 197 4.30 -6.28 18.29
C PHE A 197 3.30 -5.80 17.24
N THR A 198 2.08 -6.35 17.26
CA THR A 198 1.03 -6.00 16.29
C THR A 198 0.67 -4.51 16.32
N LEU A 199 0.53 -3.92 17.52
CA LEU A 199 0.23 -2.50 17.66
C LEU A 199 1.35 -1.58 17.14
N ILE A 200 2.61 -1.94 17.38
CA ILE A 200 3.75 -1.20 16.84
C ILE A 200 3.80 -1.33 15.31
N MET A 201 3.56 -2.54 14.78
CA MET A 201 3.53 -2.78 13.34
C MET A 201 2.43 -1.97 12.64
N LYS A 202 1.24 -1.80 13.25
CA LYS A 202 0.18 -0.91 12.73
C LYS A 202 0.58 0.57 12.68
N CYS A 203 1.55 1.00 13.50
CA CYS A 203 2.06 2.37 13.50
C CYS A 203 3.14 2.59 12.42
N LEU A 204 3.87 1.54 12.05
CA LEU A 204 5.01 1.63 11.14
C LEU A 204 4.68 2.23 9.76
N PRO A 205 3.59 1.84 9.06
CA PRO A 205 3.27 2.34 7.72
C PRO A 205 3.31 3.87 7.60
N GLY A 206 2.80 4.57 8.62
CA GLY A 206 2.79 6.03 8.65
C GLY A 206 4.18 6.67 8.77
N ILE A 207 5.17 5.96 9.29
CA ILE A 207 6.53 6.50 9.51
C ILE A 207 7.57 5.98 8.51
N ILE A 208 7.27 4.95 7.70
CA ILE A 208 8.25 4.34 6.77
C ILE A 208 8.89 5.37 5.84
N CYS A 209 8.13 6.34 5.34
CA CYS A 209 8.70 7.41 4.49
C CYS A 209 9.87 8.15 5.19
N GLN A 210 9.78 8.36 6.50
CA GLN A 210 10.86 8.99 7.29
C GLN A 210 12.01 8.03 7.62
N ILE A 211 11.78 6.71 7.54
CA ILE A 211 12.82 5.69 7.68
C ILE A 211 13.64 5.60 6.39
N VAL A 212 12.97 5.57 5.22
CA VAL A 212 13.64 5.32 3.93
C VAL A 212 14.28 6.56 3.33
N ARG A 213 13.76 7.75 3.61
CA ARG A 213 14.19 8.99 2.95
C ARG A 213 15.43 9.58 3.62
N GLN A 214 16.41 9.98 2.82
CA GLN A 214 17.53 10.79 3.30
C GLN A 214 17.12 12.25 3.44
N THR A 215 17.38 12.83 4.60
CA THR A 215 17.28 14.28 4.81
C THR A 215 18.58 14.81 5.39
N SER A 216 18.80 16.13 5.32
CA SER A 216 19.97 16.78 5.92
C SER A 216 20.05 16.56 7.44
N ASN A 217 18.89 16.37 8.09
CA ASN A 217 18.78 16.29 9.54
C ASN A 217 18.74 14.84 10.05
N TYR A 218 18.29 13.89 9.21
CA TYR A 218 18.18 12.49 9.56
C TYR A 218 18.35 11.60 8.32
N SER A 219 19.46 10.87 8.29
CA SER A 219 19.80 9.86 7.26
C SER A 219 20.04 8.47 7.85
N GLU A 220 20.23 8.38 9.17
CA GLU A 220 20.43 7.10 9.88
C GLU A 220 19.23 6.15 9.73
N GLY A 221 18.03 6.68 9.47
CA GLY A 221 16.81 5.91 9.23
C GLY A 221 17.00 4.79 8.22
N GLN A 222 17.73 5.02 7.14
CA GLN A 222 17.93 4.05 6.06
C GLN A 222 18.63 2.78 6.53
N THR A 223 19.46 2.85 7.57
CA THR A 223 20.15 1.69 8.13
C THR A 223 19.19 0.68 8.75
N TYR A 224 17.98 1.11 9.11
CA TYR A 224 16.94 0.23 9.62
C TYR A 224 16.19 -0.54 8.54
N VAL A 225 16.16 -0.09 7.28
CA VAL A 225 15.26 -0.64 6.24
C VAL A 225 15.46 -2.14 6.05
N LEU A 226 16.67 -2.57 5.69
CA LEU A 226 16.96 -3.98 5.45
C LEU A 226 16.93 -4.82 6.74
N THR A 227 17.42 -4.26 7.85
CA THR A 227 17.35 -4.92 9.16
C THR A 227 15.89 -5.21 9.54
N LEU A 228 15.00 -4.23 9.33
CA LEU A 228 13.57 -4.33 9.57
C LEU A 228 12.96 -5.42 8.68
N MET A 229 13.15 -5.33 7.36
CA MET A 229 12.64 -6.30 6.37
C MET A 229 13.03 -7.74 6.73
N MET A 230 14.30 -7.97 7.04
CA MET A 230 14.79 -9.30 7.42
C MET A 230 14.25 -9.76 8.78
N SER A 231 14.11 -8.84 9.74
CA SER A 231 13.64 -9.19 11.10
C SER A 231 12.16 -9.56 11.18
N ILE A 232 11.31 -8.98 10.32
CA ILE A 232 9.86 -9.26 10.32
C ILE A 232 9.49 -10.43 9.40
N LEU A 233 10.39 -10.85 8.50
CA LEU A 233 10.16 -11.95 7.56
C LEU A 233 9.71 -13.26 8.22
N PRO A 234 10.28 -13.68 9.38
CA PRO A 234 9.82 -14.86 10.10
C PRO A 234 8.36 -14.80 10.55
N CYS A 235 7.76 -13.60 10.66
CA CYS A 235 6.38 -13.44 11.09
C CYS A 235 5.35 -13.95 10.06
N ILE A 236 5.74 -14.11 8.79
CA ILE A 236 4.90 -14.66 7.70
C ILE A 236 4.57 -16.15 7.87
N ASP A 237 5.25 -16.85 8.80
CA ASP A 237 5.00 -18.26 9.13
C ASP A 237 4.21 -18.43 10.44
N SER A 238 3.87 -17.33 11.11
CA SER A 238 3.13 -17.41 12.36
C SER A 238 1.68 -17.81 12.11
N ASN A 239 1.11 -18.64 12.99
CA ASN A 239 -0.27 -19.08 12.82
C ASN A 239 -1.32 -17.96 13.00
N ASP A 240 -0.88 -16.73 13.31
CA ASP A 240 -1.66 -15.55 13.65
C ASP A 240 -1.89 -14.67 12.41
N PHE A 241 -3.14 -14.60 11.97
CA PHE A 241 -3.55 -13.86 10.78
C PHE A 241 -3.32 -12.36 10.90
N GLU A 242 -3.49 -11.80 12.09
CA GLU A 242 -3.30 -10.37 12.31
C GLU A 242 -1.82 -10.01 12.16
N LYS A 243 -0.92 -10.84 12.68
CA LYS A 243 0.53 -10.68 12.51
C LYS A 243 0.97 -10.77 11.05
N ILE A 244 0.43 -11.72 10.29
CA ILE A 244 0.72 -11.83 8.86
C ILE A 244 0.27 -10.54 8.15
N ALA A 245 -0.97 -10.11 8.37
CA ALA A 245 -1.53 -8.92 7.73
C ALA A 245 -0.68 -7.66 7.99
N VAL A 246 -0.37 -7.35 9.25
CA VAL A 246 0.45 -6.16 9.59
C VAL A 246 1.89 -6.27 9.09
N THR A 247 2.44 -7.50 8.99
CA THR A 247 3.78 -7.72 8.43
C THR A 247 3.81 -7.41 6.94
N LEU A 248 2.81 -7.91 6.21
CA LEU A 248 2.69 -7.67 4.77
C LEU A 248 2.40 -6.20 4.47
N GLU A 249 1.59 -5.52 5.28
CA GLU A 249 1.32 -4.08 5.15
C GLU A 249 2.60 -3.23 5.31
N VAL A 250 3.46 -3.57 6.29
CA VAL A 250 4.76 -2.90 6.46
C VAL A 250 5.70 -3.19 5.29
N LEU A 251 5.79 -4.45 4.84
CA LEU A 251 6.63 -4.80 3.69
C LEU A 251 6.17 -4.10 2.41
N ASP A 252 4.86 -4.09 2.16
CA ASP A 252 4.23 -3.37 1.04
C ASP A 252 4.60 -1.87 1.05
N ALA A 253 4.48 -1.22 2.22
CA ALA A 253 4.84 0.18 2.34
C ALA A 253 6.34 0.46 2.17
N ILE A 254 7.23 -0.49 2.51
CA ILE A 254 8.68 -0.36 2.23
C ILE A 254 8.96 -0.54 0.74
N LEU A 255 8.43 -1.60 0.13
CA LEU A 255 8.70 -1.96 -1.27
C LEU A 255 8.18 -0.90 -2.25
N LYS A 256 7.10 -0.19 -1.90
CA LYS A 256 6.63 1.00 -2.66
C LYS A 256 7.61 2.17 -2.69
N LEU A 257 8.50 2.27 -1.71
CA LEU A 257 9.39 3.42 -1.53
C LEU A 257 10.86 3.08 -1.78
N VAL A 258 11.20 1.79 -1.84
CA VAL A 258 12.57 1.29 -1.91
C VAL A 258 12.71 0.38 -3.14
N PRO A 259 13.35 0.84 -4.23
CA PRO A 259 13.75 -0.05 -5.31
C PRO A 259 14.81 -1.04 -4.79
N CYS A 260 14.51 -2.34 -4.89
CA CYS A 260 15.42 -3.41 -4.50
C CYS A 260 16.50 -3.61 -5.58
N ILE A 261 17.57 -2.82 -5.50
CA ILE A 261 18.72 -2.86 -6.41
C ILE A 261 19.98 -3.05 -5.58
N ASP A 262 20.83 -4.01 -5.98
CA ASP A 262 22.11 -4.20 -5.32
C ASP A 262 23.13 -3.15 -5.79
N CYS A 263 23.30 -2.11 -4.97
CA CYS A 263 24.27 -1.04 -5.19
C CYS A 263 25.55 -1.20 -4.34
N SER A 264 25.84 -2.40 -3.82
CA SER A 264 27.02 -2.65 -2.99
C SER A 264 28.35 -2.35 -3.69
N SER A 265 28.40 -2.56 -5.01
CA SER A 265 29.55 -2.23 -5.84
C SER A 265 29.84 -0.73 -5.97
N ALA A 266 28.86 0.14 -5.66
CA ALA A 266 29.00 1.60 -5.75
C ALA A 266 30.11 2.15 -4.85
N ILE A 267 30.48 1.42 -3.80
CA ILE A 267 31.55 1.79 -2.85
C ILE A 267 32.92 1.80 -3.52
N HIS A 268 33.12 0.99 -4.55
CA HIS A 268 34.37 0.93 -5.29
C HIS A 268 34.42 1.94 -6.45
N THR A 269 33.26 2.40 -6.93
CA THR A 269 33.16 3.29 -8.07
C THR A 269 33.03 4.76 -7.66
N ARG A 270 32.38 5.04 -6.53
CA ARG A 270 32.08 6.39 -6.05
C ARG A 270 32.98 6.82 -4.89
N ASN A 271 33.36 8.10 -4.91
CA ASN A 271 34.19 8.72 -3.85
C ASN A 271 33.41 9.70 -2.96
N ASP A 272 32.15 10.01 -3.28
CA ASP A 272 31.30 11.00 -2.61
C ASP A 272 30.40 10.41 -1.50
N LEU A 273 30.59 9.14 -1.15
CA LEU A 273 29.73 8.42 -0.20
C LEU A 273 30.05 8.76 1.26
N THR A 274 29.02 9.10 2.01
CA THR A 274 29.03 9.21 3.49
C THR A 274 29.18 7.84 4.15
N GLU A 275 29.54 7.81 5.44
CA GLU A 275 29.63 6.55 6.19
C GLU A 275 28.28 5.81 6.32
N ILE A 276 27.18 6.56 6.36
CA ILE A 276 25.83 6.00 6.38
C ILE A 276 25.52 5.36 5.04
N GLU A 277 25.74 6.08 3.94
CA GLU A 277 25.52 5.54 2.59
C GLU A 277 26.37 4.29 2.32
N LYS A 278 27.64 4.28 2.75
CA LYS A 278 28.49 3.07 2.63
C LYS A 278 27.88 1.87 3.35
N ARG A 279 27.35 2.06 4.56
CA ARG A 279 26.68 0.98 5.32
C ARG A 279 25.42 0.49 4.60
N VAL A 280 24.59 1.41 4.09
CA VAL A 280 23.36 1.08 3.38
C VAL A 280 23.68 0.34 2.07
N CYS A 281 24.64 0.84 1.28
CA CYS A 281 25.12 0.15 0.08
C CYS A 281 25.62 -1.26 0.36
N LEU A 282 26.40 -1.48 1.42
CA LEU A 282 26.84 -2.85 1.76
C LEU A 282 25.66 -3.76 2.11
N SER A 283 24.64 -3.21 2.77
CA SER A 283 23.47 -3.99 3.14
C SER A 283 22.61 -4.41 1.93
N THR A 284 22.64 -3.69 0.80
CA THR A 284 21.82 -4.03 -0.38
C THR A 284 22.13 -5.38 -0.99
N THR A 285 23.30 -5.96 -0.68
CA THR A 285 23.62 -7.36 -1.01
C THR A 285 22.57 -8.35 -0.51
N GLN A 286 21.85 -8.02 0.57
CA GLN A 286 20.84 -8.87 1.19
C GLN A 286 19.48 -8.84 0.49
N PHE A 287 19.27 -7.98 -0.51
CA PHE A 287 17.98 -7.95 -1.23
C PHE A 287 17.67 -9.29 -1.90
N GLU A 288 18.68 -9.96 -2.48
CA GLU A 288 18.49 -11.28 -3.10
C GLU A 288 17.99 -12.32 -2.12
N ASP A 289 18.63 -12.38 -0.94
CA ASP A 289 18.26 -13.28 0.14
C ASP A 289 16.85 -12.95 0.66
N PHE A 290 16.55 -11.66 0.83
CA PHE A 290 15.23 -11.18 1.26
C PHE A 290 14.12 -11.63 0.29
N ILE A 291 14.25 -11.35 -1.01
CA ILE A 291 13.24 -11.70 -2.03
C ILE A 291 13.07 -13.22 -2.09
N THR A 292 14.20 -13.94 -2.04
CA THR A 292 14.24 -15.40 -2.05
C THR A 292 13.46 -15.97 -0.87
N ASP A 293 13.72 -15.50 0.34
CA ASP A 293 13.06 -15.98 1.56
C ASP A 293 11.61 -15.52 1.66
N PHE A 294 11.30 -14.29 1.24
CA PHE A 294 9.96 -13.76 1.16
C PHE A 294 9.08 -14.65 0.27
N LEU A 295 9.50 -14.90 -0.97
CA LEU A 295 8.78 -15.76 -1.89
C LEU A 295 8.62 -17.19 -1.37
N ASN A 296 9.68 -17.76 -0.77
CA ASN A 296 9.61 -19.10 -0.19
C ASN A 296 8.54 -19.17 0.91
N ARG A 297 8.47 -18.16 1.79
CA ARG A 297 7.48 -18.10 2.88
C ARG A 297 6.07 -17.89 2.35
N ILE A 298 5.89 -17.02 1.35
CA ILE A 298 4.62 -16.84 0.67
C ILE A 298 4.17 -18.17 0.05
N PHE A 299 5.02 -18.87 -0.69
CA PHE A 299 4.69 -20.18 -1.26
C PHE A 299 4.37 -21.26 -0.21
N GLN A 300 5.14 -21.31 0.88
CA GLN A 300 4.85 -22.21 2.01
C GLN A 300 3.48 -21.92 2.62
N MET A 301 3.21 -20.65 2.91
CA MET A 301 1.94 -20.25 3.51
C MET A 301 0.76 -20.49 2.55
N ILE A 302 0.91 -20.30 1.24
CA ILE A 302 -0.09 -20.72 0.23
C ILE A 302 -0.33 -22.23 0.29
N SER A 303 0.74 -23.02 0.40
CA SER A 303 0.65 -24.48 0.38
C SER A 303 -0.02 -25.05 1.64
N ILE A 304 0.17 -24.39 2.79
CA ILE A 304 -0.36 -24.82 4.10
C ILE A 304 -1.78 -24.28 4.32
N ARG A 305 -2.08 -23.06 3.88
CA ARG A 305 -3.34 -22.37 4.22
C ARG A 305 -4.14 -22.03 2.96
N SER A 306 -5.23 -22.75 2.74
CA SER A 306 -6.16 -22.50 1.64
C SER A 306 -6.95 -21.19 1.82
N ALA A 307 -6.44 -20.10 1.24
CA ALA A 307 -7.11 -18.84 0.86
C ALA A 307 -8.08 -18.20 1.87
N GLU A 308 -7.58 -17.28 2.71
CA GLU A 308 -8.40 -16.25 3.37
C GLU A 308 -7.70 -14.87 3.54
N MET A 309 -6.48 -14.64 3.04
CA MET A 309 -5.62 -13.56 3.59
C MET A 309 -4.95 -12.57 2.62
N PHE A 310 -5.06 -12.74 1.31
CA PHE A 310 -4.31 -11.86 0.39
C PHE A 310 -5.24 -11.01 -0.45
N ASP A 311 -5.23 -9.72 -0.16
CA ASP A 311 -5.68 -8.70 -1.10
C ASP A 311 -4.67 -8.56 -2.24
N ASP A 312 -5.19 -8.24 -3.44
CA ASP A 312 -4.45 -8.01 -4.69
C ASP A 312 -3.32 -6.95 -4.59
N ALA A 313 -3.25 -6.20 -3.49
CA ALA A 313 -2.32 -5.08 -3.30
C ALA A 313 -0.87 -5.52 -3.13
N VAL A 314 -0.59 -6.45 -2.21
CA VAL A 314 0.78 -6.82 -1.80
C VAL A 314 1.61 -7.40 -2.95
N ALA A 315 0.96 -8.00 -3.94
CA ALA A 315 1.66 -8.59 -5.06
C ALA A 315 2.22 -7.53 -6.01
N ASN A 316 1.50 -6.43 -6.30
CA ASN A 316 1.89 -5.47 -7.34
C ASN A 316 3.22 -4.76 -7.07
N ASP A 317 3.53 -4.51 -5.79
CA ASP A 317 4.65 -3.66 -5.40
C ASP A 317 5.97 -4.41 -5.19
N VAL A 318 5.93 -5.75 -5.13
CA VAL A 318 7.12 -6.60 -4.95
C VAL A 318 7.94 -6.74 -6.24
N PHE A 319 7.37 -6.46 -7.41
CA PHE A 319 7.98 -6.87 -8.69
C PHE A 319 8.56 -5.74 -9.55
N ASN A 320 8.61 -4.49 -9.06
CA ASN A 320 9.29 -3.38 -9.75
C ASN A 320 10.80 -3.37 -9.45
N GLU A 321 11.48 -4.49 -9.72
CA GLU A 321 12.87 -4.71 -9.31
C GLU A 321 13.82 -4.94 -10.49
N ASP A 322 15.12 -4.92 -10.20
CA ASP A 322 16.24 -5.14 -11.13
C ASP A 322 16.09 -6.43 -11.97
N ASP A 323 16.57 -6.43 -13.23
CA ASP A 323 16.42 -7.55 -14.19
C ASP A 323 16.84 -8.92 -13.62
N LYS A 324 17.87 -8.93 -12.77
CA LYS A 324 18.37 -10.16 -12.11
C LYS A 324 17.36 -10.71 -11.10
N PHE A 325 16.67 -9.85 -10.34
CA PHE A 325 15.67 -10.27 -9.37
C PHE A 325 14.43 -10.82 -10.08
N ILE A 326 13.99 -10.15 -11.15
CA ILE A 326 12.90 -10.63 -12.01
C ILE A 326 13.17 -12.06 -12.50
N GLN A 327 14.42 -12.38 -12.90
CA GLN A 327 14.78 -13.73 -13.31
C GLN A 327 14.68 -14.77 -12.18
N ILE A 328 15.12 -14.44 -10.96
CA ILE A 328 15.03 -15.35 -9.80
C ILE A 328 13.56 -15.61 -9.45
N ILE A 329 12.77 -14.55 -9.41
CA ILE A 329 11.33 -14.58 -9.18
C ILE A 329 10.66 -15.49 -10.23
N HIS A 330 10.98 -15.27 -11.51
CA HIS A 330 10.46 -16.03 -12.62
C HIS A 330 10.76 -17.53 -12.50
N GLN A 331 12.01 -17.90 -12.23
CA GLN A 331 12.42 -19.30 -12.05
C GLN A 331 11.69 -19.97 -10.88
N LYS A 332 11.56 -19.28 -9.75
CA LYS A 332 10.87 -19.82 -8.57
C LYS A 332 9.38 -20.02 -8.83
N ILE A 333 8.73 -19.09 -9.50
CA ILE A 333 7.29 -19.16 -9.79
C ILE A 333 6.99 -20.25 -10.81
N ILE A 334 7.79 -20.37 -11.88
CA ILE A 334 7.65 -21.50 -12.81
C ILE A 334 7.80 -22.84 -12.09
N LYS A 335 8.80 -22.96 -11.21
CA LYS A 335 9.02 -24.18 -10.43
C LYS A 335 7.85 -24.49 -9.49
N PHE A 336 7.25 -23.47 -8.90
CA PHE A 336 6.07 -23.62 -8.04
C PHE A 336 4.83 -24.03 -8.85
N LEU A 337 4.58 -23.38 -9.99
CA LEU A 337 3.47 -23.72 -10.89
C LEU A 337 3.54 -25.16 -11.41
N THR A 338 4.75 -25.63 -11.75
CA THR A 338 4.96 -26.98 -12.30
C THR A 338 5.00 -28.08 -11.23
N GLY A 339 5.32 -27.74 -9.97
CA GLY A 339 5.58 -28.72 -8.91
C GLY A 339 4.42 -29.03 -7.97
N SER A 340 3.34 -28.24 -7.93
CA SER A 340 2.29 -28.39 -6.90
C SER A 340 0.87 -28.59 -7.43
N LEU A 341 0.18 -29.59 -6.85
CA LEU A 341 -1.25 -29.79 -7.01
C LEU A 341 -2.00 -28.81 -6.10
N PHE A 342 -2.49 -27.71 -6.69
CA PHE A 342 -3.20 -26.68 -5.96
C PHE A 342 -4.66 -27.05 -5.70
N SER A 343 -5.16 -26.76 -4.49
CA SER A 343 -6.60 -26.74 -4.22
C SER A 343 -7.28 -25.59 -5.01
N SER A 344 -8.59 -25.69 -5.27
CA SER A 344 -9.35 -24.67 -6.04
C SER A 344 -9.24 -23.25 -5.45
N LYS A 345 -9.13 -23.14 -4.12
CA LYS A 345 -8.93 -21.89 -3.38
C LYS A 345 -7.54 -21.28 -3.61
N VAL A 346 -6.50 -22.11 -3.54
CA VAL A 346 -5.10 -21.69 -3.74
C VAL A 346 -4.85 -21.20 -5.16
N ARG A 347 -5.48 -21.84 -6.14
CA ARG A 347 -5.36 -21.48 -7.56
C ARG A 347 -5.66 -20.02 -7.87
N LYS A 348 -6.70 -19.45 -7.24
CA LYS A 348 -7.05 -18.04 -7.45
C LYS A 348 -5.91 -17.10 -7.04
N PHE A 349 -5.25 -17.40 -5.93
CA PHE A 349 -4.12 -16.61 -5.45
C PHE A 349 -2.90 -16.74 -6.37
N VAL A 350 -2.58 -17.96 -6.78
CA VAL A 350 -1.47 -18.20 -7.72
C VAL A 350 -1.72 -17.50 -9.07
N ALA A 351 -2.97 -17.48 -9.54
CA ALA A 351 -3.34 -16.72 -10.73
C ALA A 351 -3.14 -15.20 -10.52
N GLY A 352 -3.46 -14.68 -9.34
CA GLY A 352 -3.18 -13.30 -8.94
C GLY A 352 -1.68 -12.97 -8.95
N LEU A 353 -0.82 -13.86 -8.45
CA LEU A 353 0.63 -13.69 -8.55
C LEU A 353 1.09 -13.66 -10.02
N VAL A 354 0.61 -14.59 -10.85
CA VAL A 354 0.95 -14.65 -12.27
C VAL A 354 0.59 -13.35 -12.99
N ARG A 355 -0.62 -12.81 -12.73
CA ARG A 355 -1.07 -11.51 -13.25
C ARG A 355 -0.05 -10.40 -12.98
N VAL A 356 0.51 -10.33 -11.79
CA VAL A 356 1.45 -9.26 -11.46
C VAL A 356 2.75 -9.39 -12.24
N ILE A 357 3.31 -10.59 -12.30
CA ILE A 357 4.60 -10.78 -12.99
C ILE A 357 4.44 -10.50 -14.49
N ILE A 358 3.29 -10.86 -15.08
CA ILE A 358 2.95 -10.53 -16.48
C ILE A 358 2.97 -9.01 -16.71
N LYS A 359 2.51 -8.21 -15.73
CA LYS A 359 2.54 -6.75 -15.85
C LYS A 359 3.98 -6.23 -15.95
N VAL A 360 4.89 -6.82 -15.18
CA VAL A 360 6.31 -6.43 -15.13
C VAL A 360 7.08 -6.88 -16.37
N ASN A 361 7.00 -8.17 -16.73
CA ASN A 361 7.73 -8.70 -17.88
C ASN A 361 6.83 -9.61 -18.75
N PRO A 362 5.96 -9.01 -19.57
CA PRO A 362 5.00 -9.79 -20.37
C PRO A 362 5.70 -10.67 -21.42
N ILE A 363 6.81 -10.22 -22.00
CA ILE A 363 7.45 -10.88 -23.14
C ILE A 363 8.03 -12.24 -22.75
N GLU A 364 8.83 -12.30 -21.68
CA GLU A 364 9.48 -13.56 -21.28
C GLU A 364 8.48 -14.57 -20.70
N ILE A 365 7.49 -14.09 -19.95
CA ILE A 365 6.53 -14.95 -19.27
C ILE A 365 5.54 -15.55 -20.25
N LEU A 366 5.01 -14.76 -21.18
CA LEU A 366 4.11 -15.26 -22.21
C LEU A 366 4.82 -16.28 -23.10
N LYS A 367 6.12 -16.08 -23.40
CA LYS A 367 6.90 -17.03 -24.21
C LYS A 367 6.93 -18.44 -23.63
N TYR A 368 6.91 -18.59 -22.31
CA TYR A 368 6.97 -19.89 -21.65
C TYR A 368 5.59 -20.40 -21.22
N LEU A 369 4.81 -19.60 -20.49
CA LEU A 369 3.57 -20.05 -19.84
C LEU A 369 2.37 -20.11 -20.78
N LEU A 370 2.24 -19.17 -21.73
CA LEU A 370 1.06 -19.12 -22.60
C LEU A 370 0.99 -20.34 -23.54
N PRO A 371 2.06 -20.70 -24.28
CA PRO A 371 2.05 -21.90 -25.12
C PRO A 371 1.76 -23.19 -24.34
N GLN A 372 2.40 -23.38 -23.19
CA GLN A 372 2.19 -24.57 -22.35
C GLN A 372 0.75 -24.67 -21.85
N THR A 373 0.18 -23.54 -21.43
CA THR A 373 -1.22 -23.49 -20.95
C THR A 373 -2.19 -23.80 -22.09
N CYS A 374 -1.98 -23.21 -23.27
CA CYS A 374 -2.78 -23.50 -24.46
C CYS A 374 -2.70 -24.99 -24.85
N GLU A 375 -1.49 -25.56 -24.93
CA GLU A 375 -1.29 -26.97 -25.29
C GLU A 375 -1.95 -27.93 -24.28
N HIS A 376 -1.87 -27.64 -22.98
CA HIS A 376 -2.57 -28.41 -21.96
C HIS A 376 -4.10 -28.33 -22.11
N ILE A 377 -4.65 -27.15 -22.37
CA ILE A 377 -6.09 -26.98 -22.61
C ILE A 377 -6.51 -27.77 -23.84
N GLU A 378 -5.78 -27.66 -24.96
CA GLU A 378 -6.09 -28.38 -26.20
C GLU A 378 -6.01 -29.89 -26.01
N ASN A 379 -5.00 -30.39 -25.29
CA ASN A 379 -4.86 -31.82 -24.98
C ASN A 379 -6.02 -32.35 -24.12
N ILE A 380 -6.44 -31.61 -23.08
CA ILE A 380 -7.59 -31.99 -22.25
C ILE A 380 -8.86 -31.99 -23.11
N MET A 381 -9.08 -30.94 -23.90
CA MET A 381 -10.26 -30.82 -24.77
C MET A 381 -10.32 -31.91 -25.85
N ASN A 382 -9.19 -32.32 -26.42
CA ASN A 382 -9.13 -33.39 -27.42
C ASN A 382 -9.39 -34.78 -26.81
N ASN A 383 -8.97 -35.01 -25.56
CA ASN A 383 -9.11 -36.31 -24.90
C ASN A 383 -10.50 -36.55 -24.29
N SER A 384 -11.21 -35.50 -23.87
CA SER A 384 -12.49 -35.61 -23.15
C SER A 384 -13.59 -34.68 -23.71
N GLN A 385 -13.54 -34.39 -25.02
CA GLN A 385 -14.42 -33.46 -25.72
C GLN A 385 -15.92 -33.71 -25.47
N THR A 386 -16.38 -34.96 -25.50
CA THR A 386 -17.81 -35.29 -25.34
C THR A 386 -18.27 -35.25 -23.89
N ALA A 387 -17.39 -35.58 -22.93
CA ALA A 387 -17.71 -35.55 -21.50
C ALA A 387 -17.72 -34.12 -20.95
N ILE A 388 -16.74 -33.28 -21.31
CA ILE A 388 -16.65 -31.89 -20.82
C ILE A 388 -17.77 -31.00 -21.37
N LEU A 389 -18.21 -31.25 -22.60
CA LEU A 389 -19.27 -30.49 -23.25
C LEU A 389 -20.68 -30.88 -22.75
N MET A 390 -20.85 -32.02 -22.07
CA MET A 390 -22.16 -32.52 -21.64
C MET A 390 -22.29 -32.80 -20.14
N ASP A 391 -21.19 -32.98 -19.40
CA ASP A 391 -21.21 -33.34 -17.99
C ASP A 391 -21.02 -32.10 -17.10
N HIS A 392 -21.90 -31.92 -16.11
CA HIS A 392 -21.84 -30.81 -15.16
C HIS A 392 -20.77 -31.01 -14.08
N LYS A 393 -20.16 -32.20 -14.00
CA LYS A 393 -19.01 -32.50 -13.15
C LYS A 393 -17.75 -31.98 -13.84
N GLY A 394 -17.53 -30.68 -13.76
CA GLY A 394 -16.41 -30.01 -14.43
C GLY A 394 -15.05 -30.63 -14.10
N ASP A 395 -14.13 -30.54 -15.05
CA ASP A 395 -12.75 -30.94 -14.84
C ASP A 395 -12.02 -29.86 -14.03
N ILE A 396 -11.55 -30.25 -12.85
CA ILE A 396 -10.81 -29.40 -11.92
C ILE A 396 -9.52 -28.91 -12.60
N GLU A 397 -8.84 -29.75 -13.36
CA GLU A 397 -7.60 -29.41 -14.05
C GLU A 397 -7.84 -28.46 -15.23
N LEU A 398 -8.89 -28.69 -16.02
CA LEU A 398 -9.28 -27.75 -17.08
C LEU A 398 -9.61 -26.37 -16.52
N THR A 399 -10.41 -26.32 -15.45
CA THR A 399 -10.82 -25.06 -14.82
C THR A 399 -9.61 -24.27 -14.31
N TRP A 400 -8.57 -24.95 -13.84
CA TRP A 400 -7.31 -24.31 -13.45
C TRP A 400 -6.60 -23.64 -14.62
N HIS A 401 -6.37 -24.40 -15.70
CA HIS A 401 -5.67 -23.87 -16.86
C HIS A 401 -6.45 -22.74 -17.53
N LEU A 402 -7.80 -22.78 -17.50
CA LEU A 402 -8.64 -21.68 -17.97
C LEU A 402 -8.54 -20.43 -17.09
N VAL A 403 -8.46 -20.58 -15.76
CA VAL A 403 -8.22 -19.45 -14.84
C VAL A 403 -6.83 -18.86 -15.08
N LEU A 404 -5.80 -19.71 -15.22
CA LEU A 404 -4.44 -19.27 -15.52
C LEU A 404 -4.38 -18.53 -16.87
N PHE A 405 -5.01 -19.10 -17.91
CA PHE A 405 -5.16 -18.47 -19.22
C PHE A 405 -5.86 -17.10 -19.12
N SER A 406 -6.92 -16.99 -18.30
CA SER A 406 -7.64 -15.74 -18.12
C SER A 406 -6.79 -14.62 -17.52
N GLU A 407 -5.76 -14.95 -16.74
CA GLU A 407 -4.80 -13.96 -16.23
C GLU A 407 -3.65 -13.70 -17.23
N LEU A 408 -3.21 -14.72 -17.99
CA LEU A 408 -2.19 -14.57 -19.05
C LEU A 408 -2.61 -13.58 -20.15
N VAL A 409 -3.89 -13.59 -20.55
CA VAL A 409 -4.41 -12.68 -21.60
C VAL A 409 -4.62 -11.23 -21.12
N ARG A 410 -4.28 -10.91 -19.86
CA ARG A 410 -4.25 -9.53 -19.34
C ARG A 410 -2.94 -8.79 -19.65
N ALA A 411 -2.01 -9.45 -20.33
CA ALA A 411 -0.75 -8.84 -20.74
C ALA A 411 -0.97 -7.68 -21.72
N ARG A 412 0.12 -6.95 -22.00
CA ARG A 412 0.11 -5.81 -22.90
C ARG A 412 -0.34 -6.21 -24.31
N GLY A 413 -1.22 -5.42 -24.92
CA GLY A 413 -1.91 -5.75 -26.18
C GLY A 413 -0.96 -6.08 -27.32
N ASP A 414 0.13 -5.31 -27.45
CA ASP A 414 1.21 -5.48 -28.43
C ASP A 414 1.85 -6.88 -28.35
N THR A 415 2.11 -7.37 -27.14
CA THR A 415 2.70 -8.69 -26.91
C THR A 415 1.73 -9.83 -27.21
N LEU A 416 0.42 -9.61 -27.01
CA LEU A 416 -0.61 -10.62 -27.25
C LEU A 416 -0.83 -10.87 -28.75
N LEU A 417 -0.56 -9.90 -29.61
CA LEU A 417 -0.69 -10.04 -31.07
C LEU A 417 0.13 -11.22 -31.63
N ILE A 418 1.30 -11.47 -31.05
CA ILE A 418 2.19 -12.58 -31.44
C ILE A 418 1.49 -13.94 -31.28
N TYR A 419 0.61 -14.05 -30.29
CA TYR A 419 -0.07 -15.29 -29.91
C TYR A 419 -1.53 -15.35 -30.38
N LYS A 420 -1.95 -14.42 -31.25
CA LYS A 420 -3.33 -14.30 -31.77
C LYS A 420 -3.95 -15.64 -32.16
N GLN A 421 -3.24 -16.46 -32.95
CA GLN A 421 -3.76 -17.75 -33.44
C GLN A 421 -4.02 -18.75 -32.31
N MET A 422 -3.11 -18.83 -31.33
CA MET A 422 -3.23 -19.75 -30.18
C MET A 422 -4.33 -19.31 -29.22
N ILE A 423 -4.49 -17.99 -29.04
CA ILE A 423 -5.57 -17.43 -28.23
C ILE A 423 -6.92 -17.79 -28.87
N MET A 424 -7.06 -17.55 -30.19
CA MET A 424 -8.29 -17.87 -30.93
C MET A 424 -8.62 -19.37 -30.89
N SER A 425 -7.64 -20.27 -31.00
CA SER A 425 -7.89 -21.72 -30.96
C SER A 425 -8.51 -22.17 -29.63
N VAL A 426 -7.98 -21.66 -28.50
CA VAL A 426 -8.53 -21.94 -27.17
C VAL A 426 -9.99 -21.49 -27.06
N PHE A 427 -10.30 -20.25 -27.50
CA PHE A 427 -11.69 -19.78 -27.47
C PHE A 427 -12.62 -20.62 -28.35
N HIS A 428 -12.18 -21.00 -29.55
CA HIS A 428 -12.97 -21.87 -30.44
C HIS A 428 -13.32 -23.22 -29.81
N GLN A 429 -12.38 -23.83 -29.08
CA GLN A 429 -12.59 -25.13 -28.46
C GLN A 429 -13.43 -25.04 -27.19
N CYS A 430 -13.23 -23.99 -26.37
CA CYS A 430 -13.75 -23.95 -25.01
C CYS A 430 -15.06 -23.16 -24.85
N ILE A 431 -15.50 -22.37 -25.84
CA ILE A 431 -16.70 -21.51 -25.70
C ILE A 431 -18.00 -22.28 -25.41
N ARG A 432 -18.07 -23.56 -25.80
CA ARG A 432 -19.26 -24.41 -25.63
C ARG A 432 -19.32 -25.16 -24.30
N ILE A 433 -18.32 -25.02 -23.43
CA ILE A 433 -18.29 -25.71 -22.14
C ILE A 433 -19.52 -25.33 -21.29
N VAL A 434 -20.17 -26.33 -20.68
CA VAL A 434 -21.41 -26.15 -19.90
C VAL A 434 -21.10 -25.90 -18.42
N HIS A 435 -19.96 -26.38 -17.92
CA HIS A 435 -19.58 -26.22 -16.52
C HIS A 435 -19.39 -24.74 -16.13
N LYS A 436 -20.03 -24.35 -15.02
CA LYS A 436 -20.13 -22.96 -14.54
C LYS A 436 -18.78 -22.27 -14.38
N ASP A 437 -17.91 -22.81 -13.55
CA ASP A 437 -16.64 -22.14 -13.24
C ASP A 437 -15.72 -22.05 -14.47
N SER A 438 -15.84 -23.02 -15.39
CA SER A 438 -15.03 -23.07 -16.62
C SER A 438 -15.50 -22.05 -17.65
N TYR A 439 -16.81 -21.95 -17.92
CA TYR A 439 -17.30 -20.92 -18.85
C TYR A 439 -17.16 -19.51 -18.26
N GLU A 440 -17.29 -19.34 -16.94
CA GLU A 440 -17.01 -18.05 -16.29
C GLU A 440 -15.53 -17.66 -16.42
N ALA A 441 -14.60 -18.60 -16.31
CA ALA A 441 -13.16 -18.34 -16.54
C ALA A 441 -12.89 -17.90 -17.99
N ILE A 442 -13.53 -18.54 -18.97
CA ILE A 442 -13.41 -18.16 -20.40
C ILE A 442 -14.05 -16.80 -20.67
N ALA A 443 -15.23 -16.54 -20.10
CA ALA A 443 -15.88 -15.24 -20.21
C ALA A 443 -14.99 -14.13 -19.63
N LYS A 444 -14.35 -14.38 -18.47
CA LYS A 444 -13.35 -13.47 -17.90
C LYS A 444 -12.15 -13.29 -18.82
N ALA A 445 -11.61 -14.37 -19.38
CA ALA A 445 -10.51 -14.30 -20.34
C ALA A 445 -10.88 -13.42 -21.55
N ALA A 446 -12.09 -13.55 -22.09
CA ALA A 446 -12.56 -12.73 -23.21
C ALA A 446 -12.64 -11.24 -22.84
N LYS A 447 -13.21 -10.92 -21.67
CA LYS A 447 -13.24 -9.56 -21.14
C LYS A 447 -11.83 -8.99 -20.97
N HIS A 448 -10.91 -9.78 -20.40
CA HIS A 448 -9.54 -9.38 -20.15
C HIS A 448 -8.80 -9.11 -21.46
N LEU A 449 -8.86 -10.04 -22.42
CA LEU A 449 -8.26 -9.88 -23.74
C LEU A 449 -8.74 -8.59 -24.43
N LEU A 450 -10.05 -8.37 -24.47
CA LEU A 450 -10.61 -7.20 -25.14
C LEU A 450 -10.21 -5.90 -24.44
N LYS A 451 -10.15 -5.87 -23.11
CA LYS A 451 -9.62 -4.71 -22.38
C LYS A 451 -8.15 -4.48 -22.71
N SER A 452 -7.32 -5.51 -22.72
CA SER A 452 -5.90 -5.38 -23.07
C SER A 452 -5.66 -4.82 -24.47
N LEU A 453 -6.56 -5.12 -25.42
CA LEU A 453 -6.49 -4.68 -26.81
C LEU A 453 -7.19 -3.32 -27.09
N SER A 454 -8.11 -2.88 -26.24
CA SER A 454 -8.95 -1.70 -26.53
C SER A 454 -8.95 -0.60 -25.45
N ASP A 455 -8.56 -0.90 -24.21
CA ASP A 455 -8.46 0.11 -23.16
C ASP A 455 -7.11 0.87 -23.23
N LEU A 456 -7.12 2.11 -22.73
CA LEU A 456 -5.92 2.90 -22.45
C LEU A 456 -5.51 2.66 -20.98
N TYR A 457 -4.28 2.23 -20.74
CA TYR A 457 -3.73 1.92 -19.41
C TYR A 457 -2.24 2.29 -19.30
N SER A 458 -1.73 2.45 -18.07
CA SER A 458 -0.30 2.67 -17.82
C SER A 458 0.50 1.39 -18.02
N ILE A 459 1.65 1.51 -18.68
CA ILE A 459 2.62 0.41 -18.83
C ILE A 459 3.51 0.34 -17.60
N ASP A 460 3.96 1.50 -17.14
CA ASP A 460 4.89 1.61 -16.04
C ASP A 460 4.24 2.31 -14.85
N ASP A 461 4.42 1.71 -13.67
CA ASP A 461 4.08 2.32 -12.38
C ASP A 461 5.35 2.83 -11.67
N GLN A 462 6.52 2.83 -12.32
CA GLN A 462 7.76 3.38 -11.78
C GLN A 462 7.55 4.85 -11.38
N LEU A 463 7.74 5.12 -10.08
CA LEU A 463 7.62 6.44 -9.47
C LEU A 463 8.96 7.18 -9.44
N SER A 464 10.04 6.64 -10.03
CA SER A 464 11.38 7.24 -10.02
C SER A 464 11.68 7.98 -11.32
N LEU A 465 12.20 9.21 -11.19
CA LEU A 465 12.68 10.03 -12.31
C LEU A 465 14.04 9.60 -12.87
N GLU A 466 14.81 8.86 -12.08
CA GLU A 466 16.14 8.37 -12.45
C GLU A 466 16.00 7.04 -13.19
N ASN A 467 16.59 6.94 -14.38
CA ASN A 467 16.69 5.66 -15.09
C ASN A 467 17.56 4.73 -14.24
N MET A 468 16.95 3.73 -13.62
CA MET A 468 17.65 2.81 -12.74
C MET A 468 18.64 1.89 -13.49
N ASP A 469 18.60 1.91 -14.82
CA ASP A 469 19.54 1.24 -15.74
C ASP A 469 20.86 2.02 -15.95
N GLU A 470 20.97 3.24 -15.43
CA GLU A 470 22.18 4.05 -15.55
C GLU A 470 23.31 3.55 -14.64
N SER A 471 24.55 3.92 -14.98
CA SER A 471 25.71 3.47 -14.21
C SER A 471 25.65 3.99 -12.77
N PHE A 472 26.15 3.20 -11.80
CA PHE A 472 26.22 3.65 -10.40
C PHE A 472 27.11 4.88 -10.17
N VAL A 473 27.85 5.32 -11.20
CA VAL A 473 28.64 6.56 -11.19
C VAL A 473 27.71 7.78 -11.34
N ASP A 474 26.65 7.64 -12.12
CA ASP A 474 25.73 8.74 -12.44
C ASP A 474 24.50 8.72 -11.51
N CYS A 475 23.95 7.54 -11.24
CA CYS A 475 22.79 7.34 -10.39
C CYS A 475 23.12 6.52 -9.14
N LEU A 476 22.65 6.93 -7.96
CA LEU A 476 22.80 6.13 -6.72
C LEU A 476 21.41 5.78 -6.16
N PRO A 477 20.93 4.54 -6.37
CA PRO A 477 19.55 4.14 -6.04
C PRO A 477 19.11 4.46 -4.60
N ILE A 478 20.01 4.33 -3.62
CA ILE A 478 19.69 4.59 -2.21
C ILE A 478 19.36 6.06 -1.91
N ARG A 479 19.76 7.01 -2.79
CA ARG A 479 19.38 8.42 -2.66
C ARG A 479 17.97 8.67 -3.19
N ALA A 480 17.48 7.85 -4.12
CA ALA A 480 16.15 7.93 -4.69
C ALA A 480 15.05 7.37 -3.75
N TRP A 481 15.43 6.65 -2.69
CA TRP A 481 14.49 6.05 -1.74
C TRP A 481 13.53 7.07 -1.12
N GLY A 482 12.23 6.82 -1.25
CA GLY A 482 11.15 7.68 -0.73
C GLY A 482 11.15 9.12 -1.23
N GLN A 483 11.79 9.40 -2.38
CA GLN A 483 11.71 10.72 -3.00
C GLN A 483 10.30 11.01 -3.50
N HIS A 484 9.92 12.30 -3.47
CA HIS A 484 8.69 12.76 -4.06
C HIS A 484 8.96 13.25 -5.48
N VAL A 485 8.10 12.89 -6.41
CA VAL A 485 8.09 13.42 -7.77
C VAL A 485 7.07 14.53 -7.86
N ASP A 486 7.50 15.69 -8.35
CA ASP A 486 6.58 16.79 -8.66
C ASP A 486 5.64 16.34 -9.80
N PHE A 487 4.35 16.65 -9.68
CA PHE A 487 3.34 16.27 -10.69
C PHE A 487 3.72 16.72 -12.11
N ASP A 488 4.38 17.88 -12.24
CA ASP A 488 4.81 18.44 -13.53
C ASP A 488 5.98 17.66 -14.17
N GLN A 489 6.70 16.85 -13.39
CA GLN A 489 7.86 16.06 -13.83
C GLN A 489 7.51 14.59 -14.10
N LEU A 490 6.31 14.15 -13.74
CA LEU A 490 5.89 12.77 -13.86
C LEU A 490 5.81 12.34 -15.33
N GLN A 491 6.63 11.37 -15.73
CA GLN A 491 6.62 10.79 -17.07
C GLN A 491 5.95 9.42 -17.07
N VAL A 492 4.62 9.40 -17.19
CA VAL A 492 3.87 8.13 -17.23
C VAL A 492 3.84 7.58 -18.66
N GLN A 493 4.29 6.33 -18.82
CA GLN A 493 4.17 5.61 -20.08
C GLN A 493 2.78 4.96 -20.18
N TYR A 494 2.08 5.22 -21.30
CA TYR A 494 0.75 4.70 -21.56
C TYR A 494 0.76 3.75 -22.76
N HIS A 495 -0.01 2.68 -22.66
CA HIS A 495 -0.38 1.84 -23.78
C HIS A 495 -1.54 2.49 -24.54
N PHE A 496 -1.34 2.71 -25.83
CA PHE A 496 -2.37 3.18 -26.74
C PHE A 496 -2.71 2.05 -27.72
N PRO A 497 -3.99 1.65 -27.83
CA PRO A 497 -4.41 0.62 -28.77
C PRO A 497 -3.95 0.90 -30.20
N THR A 498 -3.27 -0.07 -30.80
CA THR A 498 -2.84 0.01 -32.20
C THR A 498 -3.95 -0.44 -33.15
N VAL A 499 -3.83 -0.12 -34.43
CA VAL A 499 -4.81 -0.56 -35.45
C VAL A 499 -4.90 -2.08 -35.49
N ASP A 500 -3.76 -2.78 -35.39
CA ASP A 500 -3.71 -4.25 -35.40
C ASP A 500 -4.41 -4.86 -34.17
N GLU A 501 -4.29 -4.22 -33.00
CA GLU A 501 -5.00 -4.63 -31.77
C GLU A 501 -6.51 -4.46 -31.89
N ILE A 502 -6.95 -3.32 -32.44
CA ILE A 502 -8.37 -3.04 -32.67
C ILE A 502 -8.95 -4.00 -33.70
N ASP A 503 -8.22 -4.29 -34.79
CA ASP A 503 -8.63 -5.25 -35.81
C ASP A 503 -8.76 -6.65 -35.22
N PHE A 504 -7.82 -7.06 -34.35
CA PHE A 504 -7.92 -8.33 -33.63
C PHE A 504 -9.14 -8.36 -32.70
N ALA A 505 -9.39 -7.30 -31.94
CA ALA A 505 -10.57 -7.20 -31.08
C ALA A 505 -11.87 -7.27 -31.90
N CYS A 506 -11.94 -6.61 -33.07
CA CYS A 506 -13.08 -6.68 -33.98
C CYS A 506 -13.30 -8.09 -34.53
N GLU A 507 -12.23 -8.77 -34.96
CA GLU A 507 -12.28 -10.17 -35.42
C GLU A 507 -12.80 -11.09 -34.33
N PHE A 508 -12.34 -10.91 -33.09
CA PHE A 508 -12.80 -11.69 -31.94
C PHE A 508 -14.30 -11.51 -31.69
N VAL A 509 -14.77 -10.26 -31.65
CA VAL A 509 -16.18 -9.92 -31.48
C VAL A 509 -17.03 -10.52 -32.60
N ASN A 510 -16.61 -10.34 -33.86
CA ASN A 510 -17.30 -10.86 -35.03
C ASN A 510 -17.46 -12.38 -34.97
N THR A 511 -16.44 -13.07 -34.48
CA THR A 511 -16.41 -14.53 -34.44
C THR A 511 -17.27 -15.10 -33.31
N PHE A 512 -17.21 -14.53 -32.11
CA PHE A 512 -17.79 -15.14 -30.91
C PHE A 512 -19.12 -14.52 -30.47
N ILE A 513 -19.28 -13.19 -30.52
CA ILE A 513 -20.55 -12.55 -30.13
C ILE A 513 -21.66 -12.91 -31.11
N TYR A 514 -21.42 -12.75 -32.42
CA TYR A 514 -22.48 -12.95 -33.41
C TYR A 514 -22.92 -14.42 -33.48
N ALA A 515 -22.00 -15.36 -33.28
CA ALA A 515 -22.34 -16.78 -33.19
C ALA A 515 -23.28 -17.08 -32.02
N GLU A 516 -23.00 -16.55 -30.83
CA GLU A 516 -23.85 -16.75 -29.65
C GLU A 516 -25.18 -15.98 -29.74
N LEU A 517 -25.20 -14.79 -30.36
CA LEU A 517 -26.43 -14.05 -30.62
C LEU A 517 -27.34 -14.77 -31.62
N GLN A 518 -26.79 -15.34 -32.69
CA GLN A 518 -27.56 -16.17 -33.63
C GLN A 518 -28.12 -17.41 -32.94
N LEU A 519 -27.30 -18.08 -32.11
CA LEU A 519 -27.73 -19.23 -31.32
C LEU A 519 -28.90 -18.90 -30.38
N LEU A 520 -28.84 -17.75 -29.70
CA LEU A 520 -29.92 -17.27 -28.86
C LEU A 520 -31.16 -16.88 -29.68
N ASN A 521 -31.03 -16.21 -30.82
CA ASN A 521 -32.17 -15.81 -31.64
C ASN A 521 -32.91 -17.00 -32.25
N GLU A 522 -32.19 -18.02 -32.74
CA GLU A 522 -32.77 -19.15 -33.44
C GLU A 522 -33.27 -20.25 -32.50
N LYS A 523 -32.59 -20.48 -31.36
CA LYS A 523 -32.84 -21.64 -30.49
C LYS A 523 -33.25 -21.28 -29.06
N CYS A 524 -33.57 -20.02 -28.75
CA CYS A 524 -33.87 -19.55 -27.39
C CYS A 524 -34.83 -20.44 -26.60
N LEU A 525 -35.90 -20.91 -27.27
CA LEU A 525 -36.96 -21.71 -26.65
C LEU A 525 -36.54 -23.18 -26.42
N ASN A 526 -35.56 -23.69 -27.18
CA ASN A 526 -35.11 -25.07 -27.14
C ASN A 526 -33.87 -25.27 -26.25
N LEU A 527 -33.24 -24.19 -25.79
CA LEU A 527 -32.05 -24.23 -24.94
C LEU A 527 -32.43 -24.41 -23.46
N SER A 528 -31.63 -25.19 -22.74
CA SER A 528 -31.72 -25.30 -21.29
C SER A 528 -31.50 -23.93 -20.61
N LYS A 529 -31.91 -23.81 -19.34
CA LYS A 529 -31.69 -22.59 -18.56
C LYS A 529 -30.20 -22.29 -18.38
N GLU A 530 -29.37 -23.33 -18.28
CA GLU A 530 -27.92 -23.23 -18.08
C GLU A 530 -27.18 -22.81 -19.35
N GLU A 531 -27.56 -23.36 -20.51
CA GLU A 531 -27.00 -22.91 -21.80
C GLU A 531 -27.36 -21.46 -22.11
N ARG A 532 -28.58 -21.03 -21.75
CA ARG A 532 -28.98 -19.62 -21.83
C ARG A 532 -28.13 -18.74 -20.92
N LEU A 533 -27.91 -19.15 -19.67
CA LEU A 533 -27.07 -18.41 -18.73
C LEU A 533 -25.62 -18.31 -19.22
N ARG A 534 -25.04 -19.40 -19.74
CA ARG A 534 -23.70 -19.42 -20.34
C ARG A 534 -23.59 -18.40 -21.48
N SER A 535 -24.50 -18.48 -22.45
CA SER A 535 -24.47 -17.62 -23.65
C SER A 535 -24.64 -16.14 -23.27
N LEU A 536 -25.56 -15.83 -22.34
CA LEU A 536 -25.72 -14.48 -21.81
C LEU A 536 -24.50 -13.99 -21.01
N THR A 537 -23.84 -14.87 -20.26
CA THR A 537 -22.62 -14.54 -19.52
C THR A 537 -21.49 -14.20 -20.48
N LEU A 538 -21.27 -15.01 -21.51
CA LEU A 538 -20.28 -14.72 -22.55
C LEU A 538 -20.56 -13.37 -23.22
N ILE A 539 -21.79 -13.14 -23.69
CA ILE A 539 -22.18 -11.87 -24.31
C ILE A 539 -21.93 -10.69 -23.35
N HIS A 540 -22.32 -10.83 -22.08
CA HIS A 540 -22.11 -9.78 -21.09
C HIS A 540 -20.63 -9.44 -20.91
N TYR A 541 -19.77 -10.44 -20.71
CA TYR A 541 -18.35 -10.20 -20.48
C TYR A 541 -17.63 -9.66 -21.70
N ILE A 542 -17.95 -10.17 -22.90
CA ILE A 542 -17.37 -9.66 -24.16
C ILE A 542 -17.83 -8.21 -24.38
N ALA A 543 -19.12 -7.90 -24.17
CA ALA A 543 -19.63 -6.52 -24.29
C ALA A 543 -18.98 -5.56 -23.29
N VAL A 544 -18.74 -5.99 -22.04
CA VAL A 544 -18.01 -5.20 -21.03
C VAL A 544 -16.55 -4.99 -21.43
N GLY A 545 -15.94 -5.98 -22.10
CA GLY A 545 -14.58 -5.89 -22.63
C GLY A 545 -14.44 -4.87 -23.77
N CYS A 546 -15.46 -4.72 -24.61
CA CYS A 546 -15.49 -3.81 -25.75
C CYS A 546 -16.02 -2.40 -25.44
N LEU A 547 -16.22 -2.03 -24.18
CA LEU A 547 -16.93 -0.79 -23.83
C LEU A 547 -16.24 0.49 -24.34
N ARG A 548 -14.94 0.42 -24.69
CA ARG A 548 -14.16 1.53 -25.24
C ARG A 548 -13.86 1.43 -26.74
N MET A 549 -14.27 0.35 -27.40
CA MET A 549 -14.29 0.25 -28.86
C MET A 549 -15.51 1.00 -29.41
#